data_AF-A0A9E5VA35-F1
#
_entry.id   AF-A0A9E5VA35-F1
#
_cell.length_a   1.000
_cell.length_b   1.000
_cell.length_c   1.000
_cell.angle_alpha   90.00
_cell.angle_beta   90.00
_cell.angle_gamma   90.00
#
_symmetry.space_group_name_H-M   'P 1'
#
loop_
_entity.id
_entity.type
_entity.pdbx_description
1 polymer ?
#
loop_
_entity_poly.entity_id
_entity_poly.type
_entity_poly.pdbx_seq_one_letter_code
_entity_poly.pdbx_strand_id
1 'polypeptide(L)'
;MTISTKKNIRIISLVLAASTASFFGFYSPDIISPGTNIAQAKTKQVNPTPLSTTDARQVRKILPKQTPIINQSFRVNLEECGSCFFVPAIKSERNLGIYLIKNNKIIYTFPQSKNLIPGWALHQVKAVSFLHLSYSGSNEDGIIVLAEYITGIGRDGAKPFPVTIVYMREGKGFKILEKESEVLTSRRVKTVREAQRILRDEFQYLP
;
A
#
# COMPACT_ATOMS: atom_id res chain seq x y z
N MET A 1 -50.30 -63.95 4.45
CA MET A 1 -49.03 -64.34 5.10
C MET A 1 -48.43 -63.06 5.70
N THR A 2 -48.44 -62.96 7.04
CA THR A 2 -47.53 -62.20 7.93
C THR A 2 -47.26 -60.70 7.65
N ILE A 3 -47.90 -59.74 8.35
CA ILE A 3 -47.56 -59.12 9.67
C ILE A 3 -46.23 -58.32 9.61
N SER A 4 -46.28 -56.97 9.65
CA SER A 4 -45.94 -56.06 10.78
C SER A 4 -44.47 -56.16 11.26
N THR A 5 -43.70 -55.10 11.57
CA THR A 5 -43.99 -54.03 12.52
C THR A 5 -42.84 -52.99 12.54
N LYS A 6 -43.18 -51.78 13.02
CA LYS A 6 -42.37 -50.71 13.65
C LYS A 6 -41.03 -51.12 14.31
N LYS A 7 -40.08 -50.18 14.36
CA LYS A 7 -39.06 -50.12 15.42
C LYS A 7 -39.08 -48.77 16.14
N ASN A 8 -39.34 -48.86 17.45
CA ASN A 8 -39.43 -47.78 18.43
C ASN A 8 -38.07 -47.44 19.06
N ILE A 9 -38.04 -46.23 19.59
CA ILE A 9 -37.06 -45.61 20.50
C ILE A 9 -37.09 -46.31 21.88
N ARG A 10 -35.93 -46.42 22.59
CA ARG A 10 -35.67 -45.92 23.97
C ARG A 10 -34.51 -46.62 24.71
N ILE A 11 -33.60 -45.77 25.22
CA ILE A 11 -33.04 -45.67 26.60
C ILE A 11 -32.18 -46.83 27.14
N ILE A 12 -31.05 -46.50 27.82
CA ILE A 12 -30.79 -46.78 29.26
C ILE A 12 -29.41 -46.20 29.67
N SER A 13 -29.42 -45.46 30.77
CA SER A 13 -28.31 -44.88 31.53
C SER A 13 -27.67 -45.90 32.50
N LEU A 14 -26.40 -45.71 32.90
CA LEU A 14 -25.81 -46.40 34.06
C LEU A 14 -24.85 -45.50 34.88
N VAL A 15 -25.44 -44.76 35.82
CA VAL A 15 -25.21 -44.66 37.29
C VAL A 15 -23.85 -45.03 37.95
N LEU A 16 -23.30 -44.02 38.68
CA LEU A 16 -22.64 -43.96 40.03
C LEU A 16 -21.38 -44.81 40.36
N ALA A 17 -20.51 -44.51 41.34
CA ALA A 17 -20.44 -43.61 42.51
C ALA A 17 -18.96 -43.58 43.01
N ALA A 18 -18.36 -42.47 43.45
CA ALA A 18 -18.35 -41.83 44.79
C ALA A 18 -17.08 -42.12 45.63
N SER A 19 -16.51 -41.07 46.26
CA SER A 19 -15.95 -41.02 47.64
C SER A 19 -15.18 -39.69 47.86
N THR A 20 -15.76 -38.69 48.55
CA THR A 20 -15.61 -38.31 49.99
C THR A 20 -14.27 -37.68 50.41
N ALA A 21 -14.31 -36.40 50.81
CA ALA A 21 -13.97 -35.87 52.15
C ALA A 21 -13.83 -34.34 52.11
N SER A 22 -14.09 -33.68 53.24
CA SER A 22 -14.58 -32.30 53.33
C SER A 22 -13.62 -31.31 54.03
N PHE A 23 -13.83 -30.01 53.74
CA PHE A 23 -13.55 -28.78 54.50
C PHE A 23 -12.10 -28.33 54.80
N PHE A 24 -11.71 -27.16 54.24
CA PHE A 24 -11.52 -25.87 54.92
C PHE A 24 -10.60 -24.94 54.09
N GLY A 25 -10.92 -23.65 54.05
CA GLY A 25 -9.93 -22.59 53.77
C GLY A 25 -10.10 -21.85 52.45
N PHE A 26 -10.67 -20.65 52.53
CA PHE A 26 -10.70 -19.64 51.48
C PHE A 26 -9.29 -19.30 51.00
N TYR A 27 -9.01 -19.51 49.72
CA TYR A 27 -8.04 -18.75 48.93
C TYR A 27 -8.48 -18.87 47.46
N SER A 28 -9.27 -17.91 47.00
CA SER A 28 -9.40 -17.65 45.56
C SER A 28 -8.23 -16.73 45.20
N PRO A 29 -7.20 -17.17 44.45
CA PRO A 29 -6.39 -16.22 43.73
C PRO A 29 -7.29 -15.63 42.65
N ASP A 30 -7.57 -14.33 42.76
CA ASP A 30 -8.10 -13.54 41.65
C ASP A 30 -7.13 -13.66 40.48
N ILE A 31 -7.42 -14.56 39.53
CA ILE A 31 -6.81 -14.53 38.22
C ILE A 31 -7.46 -13.37 37.50
N ILE A 32 -6.89 -12.18 37.72
CA ILE A 32 -7.02 -11.01 36.87
C ILE A 32 -6.62 -11.49 35.47
N SER A 33 -7.63 -11.78 34.64
CA SER A 33 -7.42 -11.97 33.21
C SER A 33 -6.96 -10.61 32.69
N PRO A 34 -5.71 -10.45 32.23
CA PRO A 34 -5.31 -9.19 31.63
C PRO A 34 -6.02 -9.14 30.28
N GLY A 35 -7.13 -8.39 30.28
CA GLY A 35 -7.82 -7.96 29.07
C GLY A 35 -6.80 -7.29 28.17
N THR A 36 -6.23 -8.09 27.27
CA THR A 36 -5.31 -7.59 26.28
C THR A 36 -6.20 -6.86 25.30
N ASN A 37 -6.35 -5.56 25.52
CA ASN A 37 -6.75 -4.62 24.49
C ASN A 37 -5.69 -4.75 23.39
N ILE A 38 -5.88 -5.72 22.49
CA ILE A 38 -5.33 -5.61 21.16
C ILE A 38 -6.16 -4.50 20.52
N ALA A 39 -5.78 -3.27 20.85
CA ALA A 39 -6.05 -2.13 20.01
C ALA A 39 -5.63 -2.58 18.63
N GLN A 40 -6.61 -2.82 17.75
CA GLN A 40 -6.36 -3.09 16.34
C GLN A 40 -5.38 -2.00 15.91
N ALA A 41 -4.15 -2.40 15.60
CA ALA A 41 -3.12 -1.49 15.12
C ALA A 41 -3.70 -0.87 13.85
N LYS A 42 -4.24 0.34 13.99
CA LYS A 42 -4.79 1.11 12.89
C LYS A 42 -3.56 1.46 12.05
N THR A 43 -3.32 0.67 11.02
CA THR A 43 -2.19 0.87 10.12
C THR A 43 -2.25 2.32 9.68
N LYS A 44 -1.12 3.03 9.85
CA LYS A 44 -0.94 4.44 9.51
C LYS A 44 -0.90 4.58 7.98
N GLN A 45 -1.94 4.11 7.30
CA GLN A 45 -2.03 4.14 5.86
C GLN A 45 -2.36 5.57 5.43
N VAL A 46 -1.56 6.12 4.52
CA VAL A 46 -1.82 7.42 3.91
C VAL A 46 -3.14 7.34 3.14
N ASN A 47 -4.07 8.25 3.45
CA ASN A 47 -5.36 8.37 2.78
C ASN A 47 -5.33 9.54 1.80
N PRO A 48 -4.91 9.34 0.53
CA PRO A 48 -4.86 10.40 -0.46
C PRO A 48 -6.27 10.89 -0.81
N THR A 49 -6.42 12.20 -0.93
CA THR A 49 -7.66 12.83 -1.44
C THR A 49 -7.38 13.50 -2.79
N PRO A 50 -8.24 13.34 -3.82
CA PRO A 50 -8.08 14.05 -5.08
C PRO A 50 -7.98 15.57 -4.88
N LEU A 51 -7.24 16.25 -5.75
CA LEU A 51 -7.16 17.72 -5.70
C LEU A 51 -8.49 18.36 -6.09
N SER A 52 -8.85 19.42 -5.37
CA SER A 52 -9.94 20.31 -5.80
C SER A 52 -9.55 21.09 -7.06
N THR A 53 -10.53 21.66 -7.77
CA THR A 53 -10.28 22.54 -8.93
C THR A 53 -9.39 23.73 -8.57
N THR A 54 -9.52 24.27 -7.36
CA THR A 54 -8.69 25.38 -6.87
C THR A 54 -7.26 24.93 -6.61
N ASP A 55 -7.07 23.79 -5.92
CA ASP A 55 -5.75 23.20 -5.68
C ASP A 55 -5.05 22.89 -7.01
N ALA A 56 -5.76 22.30 -7.98
CA ALA A 56 -5.22 22.00 -9.31
C ALA A 56 -4.78 23.26 -10.07
N ARG A 57 -5.53 24.36 -9.98
CA ARG A 57 -5.11 25.65 -10.58
C ARG A 57 -3.86 26.20 -9.92
N GLN A 58 -3.76 26.10 -8.60
CA GLN A 58 -2.58 26.53 -7.84
C GLN A 58 -1.34 25.71 -8.21
N VAL A 59 -1.47 24.38 -8.28
CA VAL A 59 -0.38 23.48 -8.70
C VAL A 59 0.16 23.86 -10.09
N ARG A 60 -0.72 24.13 -11.06
CA ARG A 60 -0.30 24.58 -12.40
C ARG A 60 0.49 25.89 -12.39
N LYS A 61 0.15 26.83 -11.51
CA LYS A 61 0.91 28.08 -11.34
C LYS A 61 2.31 27.86 -10.76
N ILE A 62 2.47 26.87 -9.88
CA ILE A 62 3.75 26.54 -9.22
C ILE A 62 4.69 25.79 -10.16
N LEU A 63 4.13 25.02 -11.09
CA LEU A 63 4.87 24.21 -12.07
C LEU A 63 4.72 24.76 -13.51
N PRO A 64 5.12 26.01 -13.80
CA PRO A 64 4.82 26.66 -15.09
C PRO A 64 5.60 26.05 -16.27
N LYS A 65 6.66 25.28 -16.01
CA LYS A 65 7.49 24.62 -17.03
C LYS A 65 7.23 23.11 -17.13
N GLN A 66 6.25 22.61 -16.39
CA GLN A 66 5.86 21.21 -16.41
C GLN A 66 4.35 21.10 -16.68
N THR A 67 3.90 19.91 -17.06
CA THR A 67 2.46 19.62 -17.17
C THR A 67 2.04 18.71 -16.02
N PRO A 68 1.40 19.24 -14.96
CA PRO A 68 0.92 18.42 -13.85
C PRO A 68 -0.13 17.41 -14.29
N ILE A 69 0.00 16.16 -13.84
CA ILE A 69 -0.94 15.07 -14.10
C ILE A 69 -1.98 15.08 -12.98
N ILE A 70 -2.96 15.99 -13.09
CA ILE A 70 -3.90 16.33 -12.00
C ILE A 70 -4.75 15.13 -11.56
N ASN A 71 -5.16 14.25 -12.48
CA ASN A 71 -5.93 13.04 -12.17
C ASN A 71 -5.12 11.98 -11.40
N GLN A 72 -3.80 12.15 -11.29
CA GLN A 72 -2.89 11.33 -10.47
C GLN A 72 -2.21 12.18 -9.39
N SER A 73 -2.77 13.34 -9.06
CA SER A 73 -2.29 14.24 -8.01
C SER A 73 -3.23 14.19 -6.82
N PHE A 74 -2.66 14.23 -5.61
CA PHE A 74 -3.41 14.00 -4.38
C PHE A 74 -2.97 14.95 -3.29
N ARG A 75 -3.92 15.39 -2.46
CA ARG A 75 -3.62 15.89 -1.12
C ARG A 75 -3.31 14.69 -0.24
N VAL A 76 -2.14 14.74 0.40
CA VAL A 76 -1.62 13.69 1.27
C VAL A 76 -1.19 14.29 2.60
N ASN A 77 -1.11 13.46 3.62
CA ASN A 77 -0.51 13.81 4.90
C ASN A 77 0.68 12.90 5.14
N LEU A 78 1.88 13.37 4.82
CA LEU A 78 3.13 12.62 4.95
C LEU A 78 3.99 13.22 6.07
N GLU A 79 4.86 12.44 6.70
CA GLU A 79 5.71 12.96 7.80
C GLU A 79 6.65 14.10 7.33
N GLU A 80 7.13 14.04 6.09
CA GLU A 80 8.07 15.01 5.52
C GLU A 80 7.45 16.39 5.31
N CYS A 81 6.12 16.46 5.16
CA CYS A 81 5.44 17.67 4.75
C CYS A 81 4.18 18.02 5.54
N GLY A 82 3.65 17.14 6.40
CA GLY A 82 2.28 17.24 6.89
C GLY A 82 1.28 17.23 5.73
N SER A 83 0.24 18.07 5.79
CA SER A 83 -0.66 18.24 4.65
C SER A 83 0.04 18.94 3.48
N CYS A 84 0.22 18.22 2.37
CA CYS A 84 0.81 18.74 1.14
C CYS A 84 0.21 18.06 -0.11
N PHE A 85 0.60 18.52 -1.29
CA PHE A 85 0.20 17.91 -2.56
C PHE A 85 1.30 17.00 -3.10
N PHE A 86 0.97 15.75 -3.37
CA PHE A 86 1.76 14.86 -4.21
C PHE A 86 1.37 15.11 -5.67
N VAL A 87 2.34 15.49 -6.50
CA VAL A 87 2.08 15.90 -7.89
C VAL A 87 3.08 15.25 -8.85
N PRO A 88 2.67 14.19 -9.58
CA PRO A 88 3.39 13.78 -10.78
C PRO A 88 3.16 14.81 -11.89
N ALA A 89 4.20 15.12 -12.67
CA ALA A 89 4.14 16.05 -13.78
C ALA A 89 5.08 15.62 -14.91
N ILE A 90 4.71 15.96 -16.14
CA ILE A 90 5.53 15.78 -17.32
C ILE A 90 6.51 16.96 -17.42
N LYS A 91 7.81 16.67 -17.37
CA LYS A 91 8.90 17.64 -17.58
C LYS A 91 9.21 17.78 -19.07
N SER A 92 10.19 18.62 -19.41
CA SER A 92 10.78 18.66 -20.75
C SER A 92 11.17 17.24 -21.22
N GLU A 93 11.12 17.02 -22.53
CA GLU A 93 11.44 15.74 -23.18
C GLU A 93 10.56 14.57 -22.73
N ARG A 94 9.36 14.88 -22.19
CA ARG A 94 8.41 13.88 -21.68
C ARG A 94 8.95 13.02 -20.53
N ASN A 95 9.85 13.55 -19.71
CA ASN A 95 10.31 12.84 -18.51
C ASN A 95 9.31 12.97 -17.36
N LEU A 96 9.17 11.94 -16.52
CA LEU A 96 8.36 12.03 -15.31
C LEU A 96 9.12 12.81 -14.22
N GLY A 97 8.49 13.82 -13.65
CA GLY A 97 8.88 14.44 -12.39
C GLY A 97 7.80 14.21 -11.34
N ILE A 98 8.19 14.01 -10.08
CA ILE A 98 7.24 13.87 -8.98
C ILE A 98 7.66 14.80 -7.85
N TYR A 99 6.70 15.54 -7.32
CA TYR A 99 6.93 16.64 -6.39
C TYR A 99 6.01 16.55 -5.18
N LEU A 100 6.52 17.00 -4.02
CA LEU A 100 5.67 17.45 -2.92
C LEU A 100 5.59 18.97 -2.94
N ILE A 101 4.37 19.49 -2.91
CA ILE A 101 4.09 20.93 -2.95
C ILE A 101 3.34 21.34 -1.69
N LYS A 102 3.86 22.34 -0.98
CA LYS A 102 3.24 22.91 0.22
C LYS A 102 3.44 24.42 0.23
N ASN A 103 2.46 25.17 0.72
CA ASN A 103 2.54 26.63 0.86
C ASN A 103 3.05 27.32 -0.42
N ASN A 104 2.50 26.91 -1.56
CA ASN A 104 2.84 27.42 -2.90
C ASN A 104 4.30 27.18 -3.35
N LYS A 105 5.01 26.23 -2.75
CA LYS A 105 6.40 25.91 -3.10
C LYS A 105 6.59 24.41 -3.26
N ILE A 106 7.50 24.04 -4.16
CA ILE A 106 8.03 22.67 -4.21
C ILE A 106 8.92 22.50 -2.98
N ILE A 107 8.56 21.59 -2.09
CA ILE A 107 9.32 21.30 -0.86
C ILE A 107 10.14 20.01 -0.99
N TYR A 108 9.79 19.15 -1.95
CA TYR A 108 10.51 17.91 -2.21
C TYR A 108 10.37 17.51 -3.68
N THR A 109 11.44 16.95 -4.25
CA THR A 109 11.45 16.32 -5.57
C THR A 109 11.90 14.89 -5.39
N PHE A 110 11.09 13.93 -5.85
CA PHE A 110 11.43 12.52 -5.74
C PHE A 110 12.61 12.16 -6.64
N PRO A 111 13.48 11.23 -6.19
CA PRO A 111 14.57 10.75 -7.02
C PRO A 111 14.05 10.06 -8.30
N GLN A 112 14.94 10.01 -9.29
CA GLN A 112 14.73 9.34 -10.57
C GLN A 112 15.86 8.32 -10.76
N SER A 113 15.58 7.20 -11.42
CA SER A 113 16.58 6.17 -11.73
C SER A 113 16.83 6.11 -13.22
N LYS A 114 18.08 6.35 -13.62
CA LYS A 114 18.52 6.18 -15.01
C LYS A 114 18.64 4.71 -15.41
N ASN A 115 18.76 3.81 -14.43
CA ASN A 115 18.84 2.37 -14.66
C ASN A 115 17.44 1.82 -14.97
N LEU A 116 16.42 2.24 -14.21
CA LEU A 116 15.03 1.84 -14.47
C LEU A 116 14.45 2.50 -15.72
N ILE A 117 14.83 3.76 -16.00
CA ILE A 117 14.28 4.55 -17.11
C ILE A 117 15.45 5.19 -17.87
N PRO A 118 16.13 4.45 -18.77
CA PRO A 118 17.27 4.94 -19.53
C PRO A 118 16.84 5.85 -20.70
N GLY A 119 16.26 7.00 -20.38
CA GLY A 119 15.89 8.04 -21.36
C GLY A 119 14.60 7.76 -22.13
N TRP A 120 13.74 6.85 -21.66
CA TRP A 120 12.43 6.62 -22.27
C TRP A 120 11.47 7.78 -22.01
N ALA A 121 10.62 8.06 -22.99
CA ALA A 121 9.62 9.11 -22.87
C ALA A 121 8.36 8.58 -22.16
N LEU A 122 7.86 9.34 -21.19
CA LEU A 122 6.60 9.05 -20.51
C LEU A 122 5.44 9.12 -21.50
N HIS A 123 4.69 8.03 -21.57
CA HIS A 123 3.41 7.97 -22.26
C HIS A 123 2.30 8.48 -21.32
N GLN A 124 2.15 7.88 -20.14
CA GLN A 124 1.18 8.27 -19.12
C GLN A 124 1.51 7.70 -17.74
N VAL A 125 0.99 8.32 -16.67
CA VAL A 125 0.92 7.70 -15.34
C VAL A 125 -0.42 7.00 -15.20
N LYS A 126 -0.41 5.70 -14.92
CA LYS A 126 -1.59 4.84 -14.82
C LYS A 126 -2.22 4.88 -13.45
N ALA A 127 -1.38 4.80 -12.41
CA ALA A 127 -1.82 4.77 -11.03
C ALA A 127 -0.70 5.20 -10.09
N VAL A 128 -1.10 5.81 -8.98
CA VAL A 128 -0.26 6.04 -7.81
C VAL A 128 -0.96 5.42 -6.62
N SER A 129 -0.23 4.67 -5.80
CA SER A 129 -0.73 4.10 -4.55
C SER A 129 0.20 4.45 -3.42
N PHE A 130 -0.38 4.76 -2.27
CA PHE A 130 0.34 4.94 -1.01
C PHE A 130 0.07 3.71 -0.14
N LEU A 131 1.11 3.16 0.45
CA LEU A 131 1.09 1.88 1.14
C LEU A 131 2.06 1.89 2.32
N HIS A 132 1.93 0.89 3.18
CA HIS A 132 2.77 0.69 4.34
C HIS A 132 3.66 -0.53 4.08
N LEU A 133 4.93 -0.31 3.72
CA LEU A 133 5.85 -1.34 3.21
C LEU A 133 6.50 -2.18 4.30
N SER A 134 6.70 -1.70 5.54
CA SER A 134 7.46 -2.43 6.57
C SER A 134 6.58 -2.88 7.75
N TYR A 135 7.04 -3.89 8.49
CA TYR A 135 6.38 -4.41 9.70
C TYR A 135 7.00 -3.91 11.01
N SER A 136 8.20 -3.29 10.99
CA SER A 136 9.00 -3.15 12.23
C SER A 136 9.84 -1.87 12.38
N GLY A 137 9.48 -0.74 11.77
CA GLY A 137 10.29 0.46 11.97
C GLY A 137 9.72 1.74 11.40
N SER A 138 10.19 2.88 11.90
CA SER A 138 9.64 4.21 11.60
C SER A 138 9.65 4.66 10.12
N ASN A 139 10.11 3.85 9.17
CA ASN A 139 10.22 4.15 7.74
C ASN A 139 9.24 3.26 6.94
N GLU A 140 7.96 3.31 7.30
CA GLU A 140 6.96 2.39 6.76
C GLU A 140 6.28 2.87 5.50
N ASP A 141 6.31 4.18 5.20
CA ASP A 141 5.52 4.71 4.08
C ASP A 141 6.18 4.38 2.73
N GLY A 142 5.37 3.80 1.85
CA GLY A 142 5.74 3.45 0.49
C GLY A 142 4.81 4.08 -0.53
N ILE A 143 5.34 4.31 -1.72
CA ILE A 143 4.57 4.81 -2.86
C ILE A 143 4.87 3.94 -4.07
N ILE A 144 3.85 3.36 -4.68
CA ILE A 144 3.95 2.68 -5.97
C ILE A 144 3.46 3.64 -7.05
N VAL A 145 4.28 3.83 -8.08
CA VAL A 145 3.91 4.58 -9.28
C VAL A 145 3.95 3.62 -10.47
N LEU A 146 2.79 3.38 -11.08
CA LEU A 146 2.69 2.67 -12.35
C LEU A 146 2.57 3.68 -13.47
N ALA A 147 3.49 3.61 -14.43
CA ALA A 147 3.50 4.47 -15.60
C ALA A 147 3.77 3.63 -16.85
N GLU A 148 3.39 4.17 -18.00
CA GLU A 148 3.73 3.60 -19.29
C GLU A 148 4.74 4.52 -19.99
N TYR A 149 5.73 3.92 -20.63
CA TYR A 149 6.79 4.60 -21.37
C TYR A 149 6.84 4.12 -22.82
N ILE A 150 7.46 4.93 -23.68
CA ILE A 150 7.78 4.63 -25.06
C ILE A 150 9.27 4.87 -25.30
N THR A 151 9.92 4.04 -26.12
CA THR A 151 11.37 4.11 -26.36
C THR A 151 11.75 5.03 -27.53
N GLY A 152 10.80 5.45 -28.37
CA GLY A 152 11.08 6.37 -29.48
C GLY A 152 9.93 6.56 -30.46
N ILE A 153 10.22 7.24 -31.57
CA ILE A 153 9.28 7.48 -32.67
C ILE A 153 9.45 6.38 -33.74
N GLY A 154 8.52 5.43 -33.80
CA GLY A 154 8.56 4.31 -34.74
C GLY A 154 7.53 3.25 -34.35
N ARG A 155 7.18 2.31 -35.24
CA ARG A 155 6.10 1.34 -35.00
C ARG A 155 6.30 0.55 -33.69
N ASP A 156 7.52 0.12 -33.43
CA ASP A 156 7.87 -0.61 -32.21
C ASP A 156 8.29 0.34 -31.06
N GLY A 157 8.85 1.51 -31.39
CA GLY A 157 9.26 2.52 -30.40
C GLY A 157 8.09 3.26 -29.74
N ALA A 158 6.95 3.36 -30.44
CA ALA A 158 5.75 4.06 -29.97
C ALA A 158 4.80 3.14 -29.17
N LYS A 159 5.11 1.85 -29.01
CA LYS A 159 4.29 0.91 -28.25
C LYS A 159 4.51 1.13 -26.74
N PRO A 160 3.49 1.57 -25.98
CA PRO A 160 3.66 1.78 -24.56
C PRO A 160 3.93 0.47 -23.81
N PHE A 161 4.83 0.51 -22.84
CA PHE A 161 5.10 -0.60 -21.93
C PHE A 161 5.13 -0.11 -20.48
N PRO A 162 4.69 -0.95 -19.52
CA PRO A 162 4.60 -0.55 -18.13
C PRO A 162 5.98 -0.52 -17.47
N VAL A 163 6.18 0.48 -16.63
CA VAL A 163 7.28 0.60 -15.66
C VAL A 163 6.65 0.88 -14.31
N THR A 164 7.10 0.13 -13.30
CA THR A 164 6.64 0.29 -11.91
C THR A 164 7.81 0.79 -11.08
N ILE A 165 7.61 1.93 -10.41
CA ILE A 165 8.60 2.52 -9.49
C ILE A 165 8.05 2.40 -8.07
N VAL A 166 8.84 1.81 -7.19
CA VAL A 166 8.52 1.71 -5.77
C VAL A 166 9.43 2.65 -5.00
N TYR A 167 8.82 3.62 -4.31
CA TYR A 167 9.49 4.49 -3.39
C TYR A 167 9.26 4.01 -1.96
N MET A 168 10.31 4.04 -1.14
CA MET A 168 10.23 3.80 0.29
C MET A 168 10.80 5.00 1.04
N ARG A 169 10.11 5.41 2.10
CA ARG A 169 10.59 6.47 2.98
C ARG A 169 11.94 6.10 3.58
N GLU A 170 12.86 7.05 3.60
CA GLU A 170 14.17 6.93 4.23
C GLU A 170 14.58 8.29 4.79
N GLY A 171 14.66 8.39 6.12
CA GLY A 171 15.00 9.64 6.79
C GLY A 171 13.95 10.73 6.54
N LYS A 172 14.36 11.82 5.87
CA LYS A 172 13.50 12.98 5.56
C LYS A 172 12.97 12.98 4.12
N GLY A 173 13.01 11.85 3.43
CA GLY A 173 12.59 11.75 2.04
C GLY A 173 12.33 10.32 1.61
N PHE A 174 12.46 10.05 0.31
CA PHE A 174 12.18 8.77 -0.29
C PHE A 174 13.38 8.29 -1.11
N LYS A 175 13.63 6.98 -1.08
CA LYS A 175 14.52 6.29 -2.00
C LYS A 175 13.74 5.39 -2.94
N ILE A 176 14.32 5.08 -4.09
CA ILE A 176 13.78 4.06 -5.00
C ILE A 176 14.25 2.69 -4.50
N LEU A 177 13.32 1.75 -4.42
CA LEU A 177 13.60 0.33 -4.26
C LEU A 177 13.89 -0.25 -5.65
N GLU A 178 15.15 -0.13 -6.10
CA GLU A 178 15.56 -0.44 -7.49
C GLU A 178 15.28 -1.91 -7.83
N LYS A 179 15.70 -2.85 -7.00
CA LYS A 179 15.52 -4.29 -7.22
C LYS A 179 14.04 -4.67 -7.37
N GLU A 180 13.20 -4.15 -6.49
CA GLU A 180 11.76 -4.36 -6.47
C GLU A 180 11.12 -3.76 -7.74
N SER A 181 11.50 -2.53 -8.07
CA SER A 181 11.02 -1.81 -9.26
C SER A 181 11.42 -2.53 -10.56
N GLU A 182 12.63 -3.06 -10.63
CA GLU A 182 13.14 -3.86 -11.76
C GLU A 182 12.34 -5.14 -11.94
N VAL A 183 12.07 -5.88 -10.85
CA VAL A 183 11.28 -7.12 -10.90
C VAL A 183 9.84 -6.83 -11.36
N LEU A 184 9.19 -5.82 -10.79
CA LEU A 184 7.82 -5.43 -11.15
C LEU A 184 7.74 -4.96 -12.62
N THR A 185 8.73 -4.19 -13.07
CA THR A 185 8.83 -3.71 -14.46
C THR A 185 9.08 -4.86 -15.44
N SER A 186 10.02 -5.76 -15.13
CA SER A 186 10.36 -6.93 -15.97
C SER A 186 9.17 -7.86 -16.15
N ARG A 187 8.34 -8.01 -15.10
CA ARG A 187 7.09 -8.79 -15.13
C ARG A 187 5.92 -8.05 -15.77
N ARG A 188 6.11 -6.80 -16.17
CA ARG A 188 5.11 -5.95 -16.82
C ARG A 188 3.83 -5.79 -16.00
N VAL A 189 3.98 -5.61 -14.69
CA VAL A 189 2.86 -5.42 -13.76
C VAL A 189 1.99 -4.26 -14.21
N LYS A 190 0.66 -4.48 -14.22
CA LYS A 190 -0.31 -3.50 -14.76
C LYS A 190 -1.18 -2.86 -13.70
N THR A 191 -1.25 -3.44 -12.51
CA THR A 191 -2.16 -2.99 -11.45
C THR A 191 -1.44 -2.84 -10.12
N VAL A 192 -1.92 -1.91 -9.29
CA VAL A 192 -1.44 -1.72 -7.91
C VAL A 192 -1.60 -3.01 -7.10
N ARG A 193 -2.73 -3.72 -7.25
CA ARG A 193 -3.01 -4.97 -6.53
C ARG A 193 -1.97 -6.04 -6.85
N GLU A 194 -1.61 -6.19 -8.12
CA GLU A 194 -0.58 -7.14 -8.54
C GLU A 194 0.80 -6.75 -7.99
N ALA A 195 1.16 -5.46 -8.03
CA ALA A 195 2.40 -4.98 -7.44
C ALA A 195 2.47 -5.25 -5.92
N GLN A 196 1.38 -4.96 -5.20
CA GLN A 196 1.27 -5.23 -3.76
C GLN A 196 1.40 -6.71 -3.43
N ARG A 197 0.80 -7.59 -4.24
CA ARG A 197 0.93 -9.04 -4.06
C ARG A 197 2.38 -9.50 -4.20
N ILE A 198 3.09 -9.05 -5.24
CA ILE A 198 4.51 -9.41 -5.43
C ILE A 198 5.38 -8.87 -4.29
N LEU A 199 5.17 -7.61 -3.88
CA LEU A 199 5.90 -7.01 -2.76
C LEU A 199 5.69 -7.78 -1.45
N ARG A 200 4.48 -8.30 -1.23
CA ARG A 200 4.14 -9.16 -0.09
C ARG A 200 4.78 -10.53 -0.16
N ASP A 201 4.48 -11.26 -1.22
CA ASP A 201 4.77 -12.69 -1.28
C ASP A 201 6.27 -12.96 -1.46
N GLU A 202 7.00 -12.08 -2.14
CA GLU A 202 8.39 -12.32 -2.54
C GLU A 202 9.41 -11.43 -1.84
N PHE A 203 9.04 -10.20 -1.50
CA PHE A 203 9.93 -9.24 -0.84
C PHE A 203 9.62 -9.06 0.64
N GLN A 204 8.57 -9.72 1.16
CA GLN A 204 8.17 -9.68 2.56
C GLN A 204 7.84 -8.25 3.04
N TYR A 205 7.41 -7.39 2.14
CA TYR A 205 6.85 -6.08 2.45
C TYR A 205 5.34 -6.18 2.68
N LEU A 206 4.75 -5.20 3.38
CA LEU A 206 3.29 -5.09 3.65
C LEU A 206 2.72 -6.10 4.67
N PRO A 207 1.95 -5.63 5.68
CA PRO A 207 1.15 -6.47 6.58
C PRO A 207 0.23 -7.51 5.95
#